data_AF-A0A0F9CQQ7-F1
#
_entry.id   AF-A0A0F9CQQ7-F1
#
_cell.length_a   1.000
_cell.length_b   1.000
_cell.length_c   1.000
_cell.angle_alpha   90.00
_cell.angle_beta   90.00
_cell.angle_gamma   90.00
#
_symmetry.space_group_name_H-M   'P 1'
#
loop_
_entity.id
_entity.type
_entity.pdbx_description
1 polymer ?
#
loop_
_entity_poly.entity_id
_entity_poly.type
_entity_poly.pdbx_seq_one_letter_code
_entity_poly.pdbx_strand_id
1 'polypeptide(L)'
;FWTVYNQLFYTLPLFIRDYIDTQDLVAFMAFFGQSAVDFFAYVDSQALHSKLQALAAQYSAIPIADVSLEQIRLELVHLKVNVPIDEIALFIEHIHTSHFSEEQSRQLVANWLVYRQINPEYLINLDFAAIVLLQIIVSVKCQHFKVISVLISGLIVTAGAFLLLLLMSTDLFASTLGGATIVAVILLIALGEMLTSPKSQEYVASIAPKGNAAMFMGYYFVSMALGFLFAGFLSGWSYGYLVKIRQQPELMWLLFAFIALITGLGFYLLARYKKDSNREV
;
A
#
# COMPACT_ATOMS: atom_id res chain seq x y z
N PHE A 1 -8.53 9.88 10.88
CA PHE A 1 -7.08 9.53 10.84
C PHE A 1 -6.88 8.02 10.83
N TRP A 2 -7.15 7.29 11.92
CA TRP A 2 -6.89 5.83 12.01
C TRP A 2 -7.50 5.01 10.87
N THR A 3 -8.72 5.34 10.42
CA THR A 3 -9.35 4.69 9.24
C THR A 3 -8.51 4.76 7.97
N VAL A 4 -7.85 5.90 7.75
CA VAL A 4 -7.02 6.24 6.60
C VAL A 4 -5.62 5.64 6.79
N TYR A 5 -5.00 5.83 7.95
CA TYR A 5 -3.66 5.31 8.26
C TYR A 5 -3.59 3.77 8.14
N ASN A 6 -4.59 3.05 8.64
CA ASN A 6 -4.60 1.59 8.59
C ASN A 6 -4.66 0.99 7.18
N GLN A 7 -4.95 1.80 6.15
CA GLN A 7 -4.86 1.31 4.77
C GLN A 7 -3.44 0.91 4.37
N LEU A 8 -2.42 1.45 5.04
CA LEU A 8 -1.04 0.99 4.94
C LEU A 8 -0.89 -0.51 5.20
N PHE A 9 -1.68 -1.06 6.13
CA PHE A 9 -1.60 -2.48 6.54
C PHE A 9 -2.67 -3.35 5.87
N TYR A 10 -3.78 -2.76 5.42
CA TYR A 10 -4.92 -3.51 4.89
C TYR A 10 -4.92 -3.58 3.36
N THR A 11 -5.05 -2.44 2.69
CA THR A 11 -5.24 -2.39 1.23
C THR A 11 -3.95 -2.18 0.48
N LEU A 12 -3.02 -1.38 1.01
CA LEU A 12 -1.78 -1.05 0.33
C LEU A 12 -0.93 -2.29 0.01
N PRO A 13 -0.72 -3.28 0.92
CA PRO A 13 0.11 -4.44 0.59
C PRO A 13 -0.51 -5.30 -0.50
N LEU A 14 -1.85 -5.39 -0.53
CA LEU A 14 -2.58 -6.09 -1.58
C LEU A 14 -2.46 -5.35 -2.91
N PHE A 15 -2.61 -4.02 -2.88
CA PHE A 15 -2.50 -3.19 -4.07
C PHE A 15 -1.10 -3.23 -4.67
N ILE A 16 -0.05 -3.13 -3.83
CA ILE A 16 1.35 -3.27 -4.25
C ILE A 16 1.53 -4.60 -4.97
N ARG A 17 1.11 -5.69 -4.33
CA ARG A 17 1.21 -7.01 -4.91
C ARG A 17 0.50 -7.04 -6.27
N ASP A 18 -0.79 -6.73 -6.28
CA ASP A 18 -1.67 -7.01 -7.42
C ASP A 18 -1.40 -6.08 -8.63
N TYR A 19 -0.94 -4.83 -8.41
CA TYR A 19 -0.93 -3.78 -9.44
C TYR A 19 0.39 -3.01 -9.60
N ILE A 20 1.35 -3.12 -8.68
CA ILE A 20 2.57 -2.31 -8.75
C ILE A 20 3.74 -3.14 -9.28
N ASP A 21 4.37 -2.65 -10.34
CA ASP A 21 5.66 -3.16 -10.77
C ASP A 21 6.79 -2.49 -9.96
N THR A 22 7.58 -3.32 -9.28
CA THR A 22 8.69 -2.96 -8.41
C THR A 22 10.04 -3.40 -8.99
N GLN A 23 10.09 -3.79 -10.27
CA GLN A 23 11.33 -4.18 -10.96
C GLN A 23 12.40 -3.08 -10.93
N ASP A 24 12.03 -1.81 -10.88
CA ASP A 24 12.95 -0.69 -10.69
C ASP A 24 13.71 -0.79 -9.35
N LEU A 25 13.02 -1.18 -8.27
CA LEU A 25 13.67 -1.44 -6.99
C LEU A 25 14.48 -2.73 -7.00
N VAL A 26 14.05 -3.76 -7.73
CA VAL A 26 14.84 -4.99 -7.91
C VAL A 26 16.16 -4.66 -8.63
N ALA A 27 16.10 -3.85 -9.67
CA ALA A 27 17.29 -3.36 -10.38
C ALA A 27 18.19 -2.52 -9.46
N PHE A 28 17.61 -1.69 -8.59
CA PHE A 28 18.36 -0.97 -7.56
C PHE A 28 19.01 -1.93 -6.54
N MET A 29 18.34 -3.00 -6.13
CA MET A 29 18.91 -4.03 -5.24
C MET A 29 20.05 -4.81 -5.90
N ALA A 30 19.98 -5.03 -7.22
CA ALA A 30 21.03 -5.73 -7.97
C ALA A 30 22.39 -5.01 -7.89
N PHE A 31 22.41 -3.70 -7.68
CA PHE A 31 23.65 -2.95 -7.41
C PHE A 31 24.40 -3.40 -6.15
N PHE A 32 23.68 -3.99 -5.18
CA PHE A 32 24.24 -4.53 -3.93
C PHE A 32 24.55 -6.03 -4.02
N GLY A 33 24.32 -6.65 -5.18
CA GLY A 33 24.61 -8.05 -5.47
C GLY A 33 23.39 -8.97 -5.43
N GLN A 34 23.56 -10.18 -5.97
CA GLN A 34 22.48 -11.15 -6.12
C GLN A 34 21.87 -11.59 -4.77
N SER A 35 22.66 -11.61 -3.70
CA SER A 35 22.16 -11.94 -2.36
C SER A 35 21.11 -10.95 -1.86
N ALA A 36 21.25 -9.66 -2.18
CA ALA A 36 20.25 -8.65 -1.84
C ALA A 36 18.95 -8.86 -2.62
N VAL A 37 19.07 -9.17 -3.91
CA VAL A 37 17.93 -9.49 -4.78
C VAL A 37 17.19 -10.73 -4.28
N ASP A 38 17.91 -11.80 -3.95
CA ASP A 38 17.31 -13.05 -3.47
C ASP A 38 16.71 -12.90 -2.05
N PHE A 39 17.15 -11.92 -1.27
CA PHE A 39 16.55 -11.59 0.02
C PHE A 39 15.26 -10.78 -0.12
N PHE A 40 15.29 -9.66 -0.87
CA PHE A 40 14.15 -8.73 -0.97
C PHE A 40 13.08 -9.16 -1.98
N ALA A 41 13.49 -9.86 -3.04
CA ALA A 41 12.65 -10.33 -4.15
C ALA A 41 12.80 -11.86 -4.33
N TYR A 42 12.66 -12.59 -3.22
CA TYR A 42 12.69 -14.04 -3.21
C TYR A 42 11.52 -14.63 -4.00
N VAL A 43 11.80 -15.60 -4.88
CA VAL A 43 10.81 -16.37 -5.63
C VAL A 43 11.03 -17.86 -5.37
N ASP A 44 9.99 -18.55 -4.89
CA ASP A 44 10.01 -20.01 -4.77
C ASP A 44 9.86 -20.64 -6.16
N SER A 45 10.99 -21.05 -6.72
CA SER A 45 11.06 -21.64 -8.06
C SER A 45 10.33 -22.98 -8.14
N GLN A 46 10.25 -23.75 -7.05
CA GLN A 46 9.56 -25.04 -7.02
C GLN A 46 8.04 -24.83 -7.00
N ALA A 47 7.57 -23.85 -6.24
CA ALA A 47 6.16 -23.46 -6.23
C ALA A 47 5.73 -22.92 -7.61
N LEU A 48 6.58 -22.09 -8.24
CA LEU A 48 6.33 -21.57 -9.59
C LEU A 48 6.29 -22.69 -10.64
N HIS A 49 7.25 -23.62 -10.60
CA HIS A 49 7.27 -24.80 -11.46
C HIS A 49 5.97 -25.61 -11.34
N SER A 50 5.55 -25.91 -10.11
CA SER A 50 4.34 -26.68 -9.82
C SER A 50 3.09 -25.95 -10.30
N LYS A 51 3.06 -24.61 -10.16
CA LYS A 51 1.96 -23.78 -10.63
C LYS A 51 1.87 -23.77 -12.16
N LEU A 52 2.99 -23.66 -12.87
CA LEU A 52 3.01 -23.70 -14.34
C LEU A 52 2.52 -25.05 -14.89
N GLN A 53 2.90 -26.15 -14.24
CA GLN A 53 2.38 -27.48 -14.61
C GLN A 53 0.86 -27.56 -14.41
N ALA A 54 0.35 -27.04 -13.29
CA ALA A 54 -1.09 -27.01 -13.04
C ALA A 54 -1.85 -26.14 -14.05
N LEU A 55 -1.31 -24.97 -14.41
CA LEU A 55 -1.88 -24.09 -15.43
C LEU A 55 -1.86 -24.76 -16.80
N ALA A 56 -0.76 -25.42 -17.18
CA ALA A 56 -0.66 -26.16 -18.43
C ALA A 56 -1.72 -27.26 -18.52
N ALA A 57 -1.90 -28.05 -17.45
CA ALA A 57 -2.93 -29.08 -17.40
C ALA A 57 -4.35 -28.49 -17.52
N GLN A 58 -4.62 -27.38 -16.83
CA GLN A 58 -5.93 -26.74 -16.80
C GLN A 58 -6.31 -26.10 -18.14
N TYR A 59 -5.39 -25.44 -18.82
CA TYR A 59 -5.67 -24.63 -20.01
C TYR A 59 -5.31 -25.29 -21.34
N SER A 60 -4.69 -26.47 -21.34
CA SER A 60 -4.28 -27.21 -22.56
C SER A 60 -5.40 -27.45 -23.58
N ALA A 61 -6.65 -27.55 -23.14
CA ALA A 61 -7.81 -27.82 -24.01
C ALA A 61 -8.78 -26.62 -24.17
N ILE A 62 -8.47 -25.48 -23.54
CA ILE A 62 -9.33 -24.29 -23.53
C ILE A 62 -8.81 -23.31 -24.59
N PRO A 63 -9.65 -22.85 -25.55
CA PRO A 63 -9.23 -21.84 -26.53
C PRO A 63 -8.75 -20.57 -25.83
N ILE A 64 -7.66 -19.97 -26.32
CA ILE A 64 -7.07 -18.78 -25.70
C ILE A 64 -8.05 -17.61 -25.55
N ALA A 65 -9.04 -17.50 -26.44
CA ALA A 65 -10.09 -16.49 -26.40
C ALA A 65 -10.99 -16.57 -25.15
N ASP A 66 -11.11 -17.76 -24.56
CA ASP A 66 -11.90 -18.02 -23.35
C ASP A 66 -11.04 -17.99 -22.08
N VAL A 67 -9.71 -17.78 -22.21
CA VAL A 67 -8.78 -17.74 -21.09
C VAL A 67 -8.65 -16.32 -20.56
N SER A 68 -8.96 -16.13 -19.28
CA SER A 68 -8.70 -14.88 -18.58
C SER A 68 -7.21 -14.77 -18.22
N LEU A 69 -6.41 -14.22 -19.11
CA LEU A 69 -4.96 -14.05 -18.91
C LEU A 69 -4.64 -13.18 -17.68
N GLU A 70 -5.47 -12.18 -17.40
CA GLU A 70 -5.32 -11.33 -16.22
C GLU A 70 -5.51 -12.11 -14.91
N GLN A 71 -6.41 -13.09 -14.89
CA GLN A 71 -6.57 -13.96 -13.73
C GLN A 71 -5.31 -14.83 -13.51
N ILE A 72 -4.72 -15.35 -14.59
CA ILE A 72 -3.45 -16.10 -14.50
C ILE A 72 -2.34 -15.20 -13.97
N ARG A 73 -2.22 -13.96 -14.47
CA ARG A 73 -1.27 -12.97 -13.96
C ARG A 73 -1.43 -12.76 -12.46
N LEU A 74 -2.65 -12.52 -11.98
CA LEU A 74 -2.94 -12.34 -10.56
C LEU A 74 -2.54 -13.56 -9.72
N GLU A 75 -2.73 -14.78 -10.23
CA GLU A 75 -2.27 -16.01 -9.58
C GLU A 75 -0.74 -16.13 -9.53
N LEU A 76 -0.03 -15.69 -10.57
CA LEU A 76 1.44 -15.70 -10.62
C LEU A 76 2.08 -14.67 -9.68
N VAL A 77 1.44 -13.51 -9.53
CA VAL A 77 1.89 -12.47 -8.61
C VAL A 77 1.87 -12.95 -7.15
N HIS A 78 0.99 -13.89 -6.78
CA HIS A 78 1.04 -14.54 -5.46
C HIS A 78 2.34 -15.33 -5.22
N LEU A 79 3.01 -15.74 -6.29
CA LEU A 79 4.34 -16.36 -6.30
C LEU A 79 5.46 -15.34 -6.51
N LYS A 80 5.16 -14.06 -6.31
CA LYS A 80 6.11 -12.93 -6.33
C LYS A 80 6.73 -12.64 -7.70
N VAL A 81 6.06 -13.08 -8.77
CA VAL A 81 6.44 -12.76 -10.16
C VAL A 81 5.27 -12.08 -10.88
N ASN A 82 5.51 -10.89 -11.44
CA ASN A 82 4.50 -10.16 -12.22
C ASN A 82 4.80 -10.28 -13.71
N VAL A 83 4.43 -11.41 -14.30
CA VAL A 83 4.72 -11.74 -15.69
C VAL A 83 3.78 -10.94 -16.62
N PRO A 84 4.29 -10.27 -17.67
CA PRO A 84 3.47 -9.56 -18.63
C PRO A 84 2.41 -10.47 -19.29
N ILE A 85 1.24 -9.90 -19.60
CA ILE A 85 0.12 -10.65 -20.19
C ILE A 85 0.53 -11.28 -21.53
N ASP A 86 1.36 -10.60 -22.32
CA ASP A 86 1.85 -11.11 -23.61
C ASP A 86 2.70 -12.38 -23.45
N GLU A 87 3.56 -12.43 -22.43
CA GLU A 87 4.38 -13.62 -22.10
C GLU A 87 3.52 -14.79 -21.62
N ILE A 88 2.45 -14.49 -20.87
CA ILE A 88 1.47 -15.50 -20.45
C ILE A 88 0.72 -16.03 -21.68
N ALA A 89 0.33 -15.16 -22.62
CA ALA A 89 -0.34 -15.56 -23.86
C ALA A 89 0.54 -16.51 -24.68
N LEU A 90 1.83 -16.19 -24.84
CA LEU A 90 2.82 -17.04 -25.51
C LEU A 90 2.96 -18.40 -24.82
N PHE A 91 2.96 -18.43 -23.49
CA PHE A 91 2.94 -19.68 -22.74
C PHE A 91 1.68 -20.51 -23.05
N ILE A 92 0.48 -19.90 -23.04
CA ILE A 92 -0.77 -20.60 -23.35
C ILE A 92 -0.80 -21.13 -24.79
N GLU A 93 -0.26 -20.38 -25.76
CA GLU A 93 -0.14 -20.85 -27.14
C GLU A 93 0.82 -22.05 -27.25
N HIS A 94 1.94 -22.01 -26.51
CA HIS A 94 2.92 -23.10 -26.51
C HIS A 94 2.35 -24.42 -25.96
N ILE A 95 1.55 -24.37 -24.88
CA ILE A 95 0.93 -25.58 -24.30
C ILE A 95 -0.18 -26.17 -25.18
N HIS A 96 -0.75 -25.40 -26.11
CA HIS A 96 -1.73 -25.91 -27.09
C HIS A 96 -1.07 -26.64 -28.25
N THR A 97 0.12 -26.19 -28.65
CA THR A 97 0.85 -26.74 -29.79
C THR A 97 1.68 -27.97 -29.44
N SER A 98 2.14 -28.08 -28.19
CA SER A 98 3.02 -29.16 -27.75
C SER A 98 2.78 -29.55 -26.29
N HIS A 99 3.11 -30.80 -25.95
CA HIS A 99 2.97 -31.28 -24.58
C HIS A 99 3.97 -30.57 -23.68
N PHE A 100 3.49 -29.82 -22.68
CA PHE A 100 4.35 -29.07 -21.76
C PHE A 100 5.12 -30.02 -20.85
N SER A 101 6.44 -30.10 -21.03
CA SER A 101 7.31 -31.01 -20.29
C SER A 101 7.85 -30.39 -18.99
N GLU A 102 8.35 -31.23 -18.08
CA GLU A 102 8.98 -30.74 -16.84
C GLU A 102 10.21 -29.87 -17.12
N GLU A 103 10.99 -30.21 -18.15
CA GLU A 103 12.19 -29.47 -18.53
C GLU A 103 11.84 -28.09 -19.10
N GLN A 104 10.83 -28.01 -19.97
CA GLN A 104 10.31 -26.73 -20.48
C GLN A 104 9.79 -25.84 -19.35
N SER A 105 9.10 -26.43 -18.37
CA SER A 105 8.67 -25.69 -17.18
C SER A 105 9.84 -25.11 -16.39
N ARG A 106 10.90 -25.89 -16.14
CA ARG A 106 12.09 -25.38 -15.44
C ARG A 106 12.79 -24.25 -16.20
N GLN A 107 12.88 -24.35 -17.53
CA GLN A 107 13.44 -23.30 -18.37
C GLN A 107 12.58 -22.03 -18.33
N LEU A 108 11.25 -22.17 -18.41
CA LEU A 108 10.32 -21.04 -18.34
C LEU A 108 10.40 -20.34 -16.98
N VAL A 109 10.49 -21.09 -15.88
CA VAL A 109 10.72 -20.52 -14.54
C VAL A 109 11.98 -19.67 -14.55
N ALA A 110 13.11 -20.20 -15.02
CA ALA A 110 14.37 -19.46 -15.06
C ALA A 110 14.26 -18.15 -15.86
N ASN A 111 13.54 -18.15 -16.97
CA ASN A 111 13.29 -16.96 -17.78
C ASN A 111 12.39 -15.94 -17.04
N TRP A 112 11.34 -16.41 -16.38
CA TRP A 112 10.38 -15.56 -15.68
C TRP A 112 10.87 -15.02 -14.34
N LEU A 113 12.01 -15.50 -13.84
CA LEU A 113 12.67 -14.92 -12.68
C LEU A 113 13.09 -13.45 -12.88
N VAL A 114 13.16 -12.96 -14.11
CA VAL A 114 13.37 -11.54 -14.41
C VAL A 114 12.21 -10.67 -13.90
N TYR A 115 10.99 -11.20 -13.92
CA TYR A 115 9.76 -10.51 -13.51
C TYR A 115 9.49 -10.57 -11.99
N ARG A 116 10.51 -10.93 -11.20
CA ARG A 116 10.42 -10.96 -9.74
C ARG A 116 10.11 -9.58 -9.18
N GLN A 117 9.39 -9.56 -8.07
CA GLN A 117 8.91 -8.34 -7.41
C GLN A 117 9.42 -8.30 -5.97
N ILE A 118 9.62 -7.10 -5.43
CA ILE A 118 9.90 -6.94 -3.99
C ILE A 118 8.67 -7.32 -3.19
N ASN A 119 8.86 -8.11 -2.13
CA ASN A 119 7.75 -8.49 -1.28
C ASN A 119 7.13 -7.24 -0.61
N PRO A 120 5.79 -7.06 -0.68
CA PRO A 120 5.12 -5.92 -0.04
C PRO A 120 5.43 -5.81 1.45
N GLU A 121 5.63 -6.94 2.14
CA GLU A 121 5.97 -6.97 3.56
C GLU A 121 7.25 -6.14 3.88
N TYR A 122 8.28 -6.22 3.03
CA TYR A 122 9.50 -5.42 3.19
C TYR A 122 9.28 -3.94 2.90
N LEU A 123 8.42 -3.61 1.93
CA LEU A 123 8.07 -2.22 1.64
C LEU A 123 7.30 -1.60 2.80
N ILE A 124 6.34 -2.31 3.40
CA ILE A 124 5.63 -1.83 4.58
C ILE A 124 6.57 -1.65 5.78
N ASN A 125 7.57 -2.51 5.94
CA ASN A 125 8.57 -2.36 6.99
C ASN A 125 9.38 -1.05 6.90
N LEU A 126 9.41 -0.41 5.73
CA LEU A 126 10.02 0.90 5.57
C LEU A 126 9.31 1.99 6.39
N ASP A 127 7.99 1.89 6.58
CA ASP A 127 7.22 2.81 7.42
C ASP A 127 7.73 2.78 8.87
N PHE A 128 7.81 1.58 9.45
CA PHE A 128 8.35 1.38 10.79
C PHE A 128 9.79 1.87 10.91
N ALA A 129 10.63 1.57 9.91
CA ALA A 129 12.03 2.05 9.89
C ALA A 129 12.10 3.59 9.85
N ALA A 130 11.27 4.23 9.01
CA ALA A 130 11.21 5.68 8.90
C ALA A 130 10.76 6.33 10.21
N ILE A 131 9.74 5.78 10.87
CA ILE A 131 9.27 6.26 12.18
C ILE A 131 10.40 6.15 13.21
N VAL A 132 11.01 4.98 13.37
CA VAL A 132 12.09 4.79 14.36
C VAL A 132 13.25 5.77 14.15
N LEU A 133 13.65 6.01 12.91
CA LEU A 133 14.78 6.89 12.58
C LEU A 133 14.43 8.38 12.68
N LEU A 134 13.22 8.78 12.28
CA LEU A 134 12.86 10.18 12.06
C LEU A 134 11.93 10.78 13.12
N GLN A 135 11.29 9.95 13.96
CA GLN A 135 10.27 10.42 14.93
C GLN A 135 10.79 11.53 15.85
N ILE A 136 12.02 11.39 16.36
CA ILE A 136 12.62 12.39 17.26
C ILE A 136 12.80 13.72 16.52
N ILE A 137 13.33 13.68 15.29
CA ILE A 137 13.58 14.86 14.47
C ILE A 137 12.26 15.58 14.16
N VAL A 138 11.24 14.83 13.72
CA VAL A 138 9.91 15.37 13.41
C VAL A 138 9.28 15.99 14.67
N SER A 139 9.36 15.30 15.81
CA SER A 139 8.79 15.79 17.08
C SER A 139 9.43 17.10 17.54
N VAL A 140 10.77 17.19 17.50
CA VAL A 140 11.52 18.41 17.88
C VAL A 140 11.18 19.56 16.93
N LYS A 141 11.09 19.32 15.63
CA LYS A 141 10.69 20.35 14.67
C LYS A 141 9.23 20.80 14.87
N CYS A 142 8.36 19.88 15.29
CA CYS A 142 6.92 20.16 15.45
C CYS A 142 6.56 20.79 16.80
N GLN A 143 7.43 20.74 17.81
CA GLN A 143 7.11 21.18 19.18
C GLN A 143 6.74 22.67 19.30
N HIS A 144 7.19 23.51 18.37
CA HIS A 144 6.90 24.95 18.37
C HIS A 144 5.60 25.31 17.64
N PHE A 145 5.00 24.37 16.93
CA PHE A 145 3.76 24.59 16.20
C PHE A 145 2.55 24.22 17.06
N LYS A 146 1.41 24.89 16.77
CA LYS A 146 0.15 24.59 17.43
C LYS A 146 -0.29 23.16 17.11
N VAL A 147 -0.72 22.42 18.13
CA VAL A 147 -1.11 21.01 18.02
C VAL A 147 -2.09 20.76 16.87
N ILE A 148 -3.18 21.55 16.78
CA ILE A 148 -4.17 21.39 15.70
C ILE A 148 -3.58 21.62 14.31
N SER A 149 -2.65 22.57 14.15
CA SER A 149 -1.99 22.82 12.87
C SER A 149 -1.14 21.62 12.44
N VAL A 150 -0.41 20.99 13.38
CA VAL A 150 0.38 19.78 13.09
C VAL A 150 -0.52 18.61 12.70
N LEU A 151 -1.66 18.44 13.39
CA LEU A 151 -2.65 17.41 13.03
C LEU A 151 -3.20 17.59 11.62
N ILE A 152 -3.54 18.83 11.24
CA ILE A 152 -4.03 19.14 9.88
C ILE A 152 -2.92 18.86 8.85
N SER A 153 -1.69 19.31 9.11
CA SER A 153 -0.55 19.05 8.21
C SER A 153 -0.32 17.56 7.98
N GLY A 154 -0.36 16.75 9.04
CA GLY A 154 -0.21 15.30 8.91
C GLY A 154 -1.32 14.66 8.07
N LEU A 155 -2.58 15.11 8.24
CA LEU A 155 -3.70 14.65 7.40
C LEU A 155 -3.55 15.07 5.93
N ILE A 156 -3.04 16.28 5.67
CA ILE A 156 -2.75 16.74 4.30
C ILE A 156 -1.63 15.91 3.67
N VAL A 157 -0.56 15.61 4.42
CA VAL A 157 0.54 14.75 3.96
C VAL A 157 0.02 13.35 3.63
N THR A 158 -0.78 12.73 4.51
CA THR A 158 -1.40 11.42 4.23
C THR A 158 -2.36 11.47 3.03
N ALA A 159 -3.17 12.53 2.90
CA ALA A 159 -4.02 12.71 1.73
C ALA A 159 -3.20 12.83 0.44
N GLY A 160 -2.09 13.57 0.48
CA GLY A 160 -1.14 13.69 -0.62
C GLY A 160 -0.54 12.34 -1.02
N ALA A 161 -0.20 11.49 -0.04
CA ALA A 161 0.28 10.14 -0.31
C ALA A 161 -0.75 9.30 -1.09
N PHE A 162 -2.02 9.37 -0.71
CA PHE A 162 -3.09 8.67 -1.44
C PHE A 162 -3.43 9.29 -2.78
N LEU A 163 -3.35 10.62 -2.92
CA LEU A 163 -3.47 11.27 -4.23
C LEU A 163 -2.32 10.88 -5.17
N LEU A 164 -1.13 10.64 -4.62
CA LEU A 164 0.02 10.18 -5.40
C LEU A 164 -0.23 8.78 -5.97
N LEU A 165 -0.96 7.91 -5.26
CA LEU A 165 -1.39 6.60 -5.77
C LEU A 165 -2.34 6.69 -6.98
N LEU A 166 -3.03 7.82 -7.20
CA LEU A 166 -3.85 7.99 -8.41
C LEU A 166 -2.97 8.08 -9.66
N LEU A 167 -1.73 8.54 -9.52
CA LEU A 167 -0.77 8.63 -10.63
C LEU A 167 -0.32 7.23 -11.11
N MET A 168 -0.54 6.18 -10.31
CA MET A 168 -0.28 4.78 -10.72
C MET A 168 -1.17 4.33 -11.89
N SER A 169 -2.24 5.08 -12.20
CA SER A 169 -3.04 4.83 -13.41
C SER A 169 -2.34 5.29 -14.71
N THR A 170 -1.21 5.99 -14.60
CA THR A 170 -0.44 6.45 -15.76
C THR A 170 0.73 5.52 -16.04
N ASP A 171 0.97 5.20 -17.32
CA ASP A 171 1.96 4.17 -17.73
C ASP A 171 3.35 4.39 -17.12
N LEU A 172 3.85 5.64 -17.08
CA LEU A 172 5.18 5.94 -16.55
C LEU A 172 5.36 5.48 -15.10
N PHE A 173 4.37 5.76 -14.25
CA PHE A 173 4.41 5.44 -12.84
C PHE A 173 3.98 4.00 -12.56
N ALA A 174 3.21 3.37 -13.45
CA ALA A 174 2.81 1.97 -13.35
C ALA A 174 3.95 1.01 -13.69
N SER A 175 4.74 1.29 -14.72
CA SER A 175 5.73 0.35 -15.27
C SER A 175 7.18 0.69 -14.94
N THR A 176 7.57 1.97 -14.96
CA THR A 176 9.00 2.34 -14.91
C THR A 176 9.43 2.81 -13.53
N LEU A 177 8.54 3.46 -12.79
CA LEU A 177 8.84 4.04 -11.48
C LEU A 177 7.91 3.53 -10.38
N GLY A 178 7.24 2.40 -10.57
CA GLY A 178 6.22 1.89 -9.64
C GLY A 178 6.77 1.66 -8.25
N GLY A 179 7.92 1.00 -8.14
CA GLY A 179 8.60 0.73 -6.88
C GLY A 179 9.10 2.00 -6.17
N ALA A 180 9.80 2.89 -6.87
CA ALA A 180 10.26 4.17 -6.30
C ALA A 180 9.07 5.01 -5.79
N THR A 181 7.96 4.97 -6.53
CA THR A 181 6.78 5.74 -6.18
C THR A 181 6.05 5.19 -4.97
N ILE A 182 5.91 3.86 -4.85
CA ILE A 182 5.32 3.27 -3.66
C ILE A 182 6.19 3.52 -2.42
N VAL A 183 7.52 3.50 -2.55
CA VAL A 183 8.43 3.91 -1.48
C VAL A 183 8.14 5.33 -1.03
N ALA A 184 7.99 6.28 -1.97
CA ALA A 184 7.64 7.66 -1.64
C ALA A 184 6.28 7.76 -0.94
N VAL A 185 5.26 7.02 -1.39
CA VAL A 185 3.94 6.96 -0.75
C VAL A 185 4.05 6.47 0.70
N ILE A 186 4.77 5.38 0.93
CA ILE A 186 4.97 4.81 2.27
C ILE A 186 5.67 5.81 3.18
N LEU A 187 6.73 6.47 2.70
CA LEU A 187 7.44 7.49 3.49
C LEU A 187 6.57 8.72 3.80
N LEU A 188 5.68 9.11 2.89
CA LEU A 188 4.70 10.17 3.15
C LEU A 188 3.65 9.73 4.17
N ILE A 189 3.17 8.49 4.11
CA ILE A 189 2.25 7.95 5.13
C ILE A 189 2.93 7.94 6.50
N ALA A 190 4.18 7.47 6.59
CA ALA A 190 4.99 7.49 7.80
C ALA A 190 5.11 8.92 8.35
N LEU A 191 5.43 9.90 7.50
CA LEU A 191 5.48 11.30 7.91
C LEU A 191 4.13 11.82 8.42
N GLY A 192 3.03 11.43 7.78
CA GLY A 192 1.68 11.73 8.25
C GLY A 192 1.40 11.15 9.65
N GLU A 193 1.82 9.91 9.91
CA GLU A 193 1.72 9.28 11.24
C GLU A 193 2.53 10.03 12.29
N MET A 194 3.81 10.31 12.00
CA MET A 194 4.71 11.00 12.93
C MET A 194 4.18 12.38 13.34
N LEU A 195 3.45 13.07 12.45
CA LEU A 195 2.81 14.36 12.72
C LEU A 195 1.52 14.23 13.52
N THR A 196 0.69 13.23 13.20
CA THR A 196 -0.67 13.13 13.73
C THR A 196 -0.76 12.35 15.04
N SER A 197 -0.14 11.17 15.10
CA SER A 197 -0.36 10.18 16.15
C SER A 197 0.13 10.66 17.53
N PRO A 198 1.40 11.08 17.72
CA PRO A 198 1.88 11.61 19.00
C PRO A 198 1.12 12.87 19.44
N LYS A 199 0.89 13.80 18.49
CA LYS A 199 0.20 15.06 18.79
C LYS A 199 -1.27 14.86 19.14
N SER A 200 -1.92 13.84 18.61
CA SER A 200 -3.31 13.53 18.95
C SER A 200 -3.45 13.07 20.40
N GLN A 201 -2.52 12.25 20.90
CA GLN A 201 -2.46 11.83 22.29
C GLN A 201 -2.14 13.01 23.21
N GLU A 202 -1.15 13.83 22.83
CA GLU A 202 -0.82 15.05 23.57
C GLU A 202 -2.02 16.01 23.64
N TYR A 203 -2.74 16.19 22.54
CA TYR A 203 -3.93 17.04 22.52
C TYR A 203 -4.96 16.56 23.53
N VAL A 204 -5.31 15.27 23.51
CA VAL A 204 -6.30 14.69 24.43
C VAL A 204 -5.85 14.79 25.88
N ALA A 205 -4.57 14.53 26.16
CA ALA A 205 -4.01 14.68 27.50
C ALA A 205 -4.03 16.15 27.97
N SER A 206 -3.78 17.11 27.07
CA SER A 206 -3.71 18.54 27.40
C SER A 206 -5.07 19.17 27.74
N ILE A 207 -6.16 18.63 27.18
CA ILE A 207 -7.52 19.11 27.45
C ILE A 207 -8.20 18.40 28.62
N ALA A 208 -7.58 17.33 29.15
CA ALA A 208 -8.15 16.55 30.22
C ALA A 208 -8.18 17.36 31.53
N PRO A 209 -9.32 17.41 32.25
CA PRO A 209 -9.39 18.00 33.58
C PRO A 209 -8.43 17.31 34.55
N LYS A 210 -7.96 18.05 35.55
CA LYS A 210 -7.08 17.51 36.60
C LYS A 210 -7.73 16.28 37.25
N GLY A 211 -6.99 15.17 37.32
CA GLY A 211 -7.46 13.90 37.87
C GLY A 211 -8.20 12.97 36.89
N ASN A 212 -8.56 13.44 35.69
CA ASN A 212 -9.38 12.67 34.73
C ASN A 212 -8.60 12.26 33.45
N ALA A 213 -7.28 12.36 33.46
CA ALA A 213 -6.44 12.03 32.30
C ALA A 213 -6.67 10.60 31.78
N ALA A 214 -6.80 9.62 32.67
CA ALA A 214 -7.06 8.23 32.29
C ALA A 214 -8.41 8.06 31.55
N MET A 215 -9.45 8.78 31.96
CA MET A 215 -10.77 8.73 31.31
C MET A 215 -10.72 9.32 29.90
N PHE A 216 -10.02 10.45 29.72
CA PHE A 216 -9.83 11.08 28.41
C PHE A 216 -9.01 10.21 27.47
N MET A 217 -7.96 9.55 27.98
CA MET A 217 -7.22 8.54 27.21
C MET A 217 -8.10 7.33 26.86
N GLY A 218 -9.00 6.92 27.74
CA GLY A 218 -10.02 5.91 27.44
C GLY A 218 -10.88 6.30 26.22
N TYR A 219 -11.37 7.54 26.16
CA TYR A 219 -12.12 8.03 24.99
C TYR A 219 -11.27 8.05 23.71
N TYR A 220 -9.99 8.39 23.82
CA TYR A 220 -9.06 8.30 22.70
C TYR A 220 -8.93 6.87 22.17
N PHE A 221 -8.76 5.88 23.05
CA PHE A 221 -8.67 4.48 22.62
C PHE A 221 -9.97 3.95 22.02
N VAL A 222 -11.13 4.37 22.51
CA VAL A 222 -12.42 4.06 21.88
C VAL A 222 -12.47 4.64 20.45
N SER A 223 -12.06 5.89 20.28
CA SER A 223 -11.97 6.52 18.94
C SER A 223 -11.00 5.80 18.00
N MET A 224 -9.85 5.35 18.52
CA MET A 224 -8.90 4.52 17.78
C MET A 224 -9.52 3.18 17.36
N ALA A 225 -10.19 2.48 18.28
CA ALA A 225 -10.85 1.21 18.00
C ALA A 225 -11.93 1.34 16.92
N LEU A 226 -12.73 2.41 16.98
CA LEU A 226 -13.69 2.74 15.91
C LEU A 226 -12.97 2.99 14.59
N GLY A 227 -11.85 3.72 14.61
CA GLY A 227 -11.01 3.94 13.43
C GLY A 227 -10.54 2.63 12.80
N PHE A 228 -10.19 1.64 13.60
CA PHE A 228 -9.74 0.31 13.15
C PHE A 228 -10.91 -0.50 12.57
N LEU A 229 -12.06 -0.49 13.25
CA LEU A 229 -13.29 -1.11 12.78
C LEU A 229 -13.70 -0.59 11.39
N PHE A 230 -13.78 0.74 11.25
CA PHE A 230 -14.13 1.36 9.96
C PHE A 230 -13.04 1.17 8.92
N ALA A 231 -11.76 1.12 9.29
CA ALA A 231 -10.68 0.79 8.35
C ALA A 231 -10.90 -0.57 7.72
N GLY A 232 -11.21 -1.60 8.52
CA GLY A 232 -11.40 -2.98 8.06
C GLY A 232 -12.66 -3.15 7.21
N PHE A 233 -13.77 -2.53 7.60
CA PHE A 233 -14.99 -2.57 6.81
C PHE A 233 -14.81 -1.85 5.47
N LEU A 234 -14.27 -0.63 5.50
CA LEU A 234 -14.12 0.18 4.30
C LEU A 234 -13.06 -0.38 3.37
N SER A 235 -11.95 -0.94 3.88
CA SER A 235 -10.95 -1.63 3.08
C SER A 235 -11.53 -2.84 2.35
N GLY A 236 -12.26 -3.70 3.06
CA GLY A 236 -12.86 -4.89 2.49
C GLY A 236 -13.84 -4.56 1.37
N TRP A 237 -14.74 -3.60 1.61
CA TRP A 237 -15.71 -3.15 0.61
C TRP A 237 -15.03 -2.45 -0.58
N SER A 238 -14.17 -1.46 -0.32
CA SER A 238 -13.57 -0.66 -1.41
C SER A 238 -12.61 -1.48 -2.26
N TYR A 239 -11.79 -2.35 -1.66
CA TYR A 239 -10.91 -3.24 -2.43
C TYR A 239 -11.71 -4.32 -3.17
N GLY A 240 -12.69 -4.95 -2.53
CA GLY A 240 -13.51 -5.97 -3.17
C GLY A 240 -14.35 -5.44 -4.33
N TYR A 241 -14.98 -4.28 -4.16
CA TYR A 241 -15.90 -3.74 -5.16
C TYR A 241 -15.23 -2.77 -6.14
N LEU A 242 -14.52 -1.75 -5.67
CA LEU A 242 -13.93 -0.74 -6.55
C LEU A 242 -12.70 -1.27 -7.29
N VAL A 243 -11.82 -2.00 -6.58
CA VAL A 243 -10.59 -2.53 -7.18
C VAL A 243 -10.89 -3.80 -7.98
N LYS A 244 -11.41 -4.87 -7.35
CA LYS A 244 -11.53 -6.17 -8.05
C LYS A 244 -12.68 -6.25 -9.04
N ILE A 245 -13.86 -5.73 -8.71
CA ILE A 245 -15.05 -5.84 -9.59
C ILE A 245 -15.07 -4.72 -10.63
N ARG A 246 -14.84 -3.47 -10.22
CA ARG A 246 -14.89 -2.32 -11.13
C ARG A 246 -13.56 -2.01 -11.83
N GLN A 247 -12.44 -2.59 -11.39
CA GLN A 247 -11.10 -2.30 -11.92
C GLN A 247 -10.72 -0.82 -11.87
N GLN A 248 -11.18 -0.12 -10.81
CA GLN A 248 -11.00 1.32 -10.60
C GLN A 248 -10.33 1.60 -9.24
N PRO A 249 -9.06 1.22 -9.05
CA PRO A 249 -8.34 1.45 -7.79
C PRO A 249 -8.19 2.93 -7.42
N GLU A 250 -8.15 3.83 -8.41
CA GLU A 250 -8.08 5.27 -8.22
C GLU A 250 -9.24 5.80 -7.38
N LEU A 251 -10.44 5.23 -7.52
CA LEU A 251 -11.62 5.63 -6.75
C LEU A 251 -11.49 5.27 -5.27
N MET A 252 -10.86 4.13 -4.96
CA MET A 252 -10.57 3.72 -3.59
C MET A 252 -9.59 4.69 -2.93
N TRP A 253 -8.49 5.01 -3.62
CA TRP A 253 -7.48 5.93 -3.08
C TRP A 253 -8.03 7.35 -2.95
N LEU A 254 -8.85 7.81 -3.90
CA LEU A 254 -9.57 9.08 -3.83
C LEU A 254 -10.51 9.14 -2.62
N LEU A 255 -11.23 8.06 -2.33
CA LEU A 255 -12.10 7.94 -1.15
C LEU A 255 -11.30 8.17 0.15
N PHE A 256 -10.16 7.50 0.31
CA PHE A 256 -9.35 7.66 1.52
C PHE A 256 -8.67 9.03 1.61
N ALA A 257 -8.23 9.59 0.48
CA ALA A 257 -7.75 10.96 0.43
C ALA A 257 -8.83 11.95 0.86
N PHE A 258 -10.06 11.76 0.39
CA PHE A 258 -11.21 12.60 0.74
C PHE A 258 -11.55 12.51 2.23
N ILE A 259 -11.53 11.32 2.83
CA ILE A 259 -11.74 11.15 4.28
C ILE A 259 -10.66 11.90 5.08
N ALA A 260 -9.41 11.83 4.65
CA ALA A 260 -8.32 12.57 5.29
C ALA A 260 -8.52 14.10 5.20
N LEU A 261 -8.88 14.60 4.01
CA LEU A 261 -9.13 16.03 3.78
C LEU A 261 -10.34 16.55 4.56
N ILE A 262 -11.45 15.82 4.58
CA ILE A 262 -12.63 16.17 5.40
C ILE A 262 -12.25 16.22 6.89
N THR A 263 -11.47 15.25 7.36
CA THR A 263 -11.01 15.24 8.75
C THR A 263 -10.16 16.49 9.04
N GLY A 264 -9.26 16.86 8.14
CA GLY A 264 -8.45 18.06 8.24
C GLY A 264 -9.30 19.34 8.26
N LEU A 265 -10.32 19.41 7.41
CA LEU A 265 -11.28 20.51 7.39
C LEU A 265 -12.06 20.59 8.73
N GLY A 266 -12.47 19.46 9.30
CA GLY A 266 -13.10 19.41 10.62
C GLY A 266 -12.22 19.99 11.72
N PHE A 267 -10.93 19.64 11.74
CA PHE A 267 -9.96 20.24 12.68
C PHE A 267 -9.76 21.74 12.43
N TYR A 268 -9.75 22.18 11.17
CA TYR A 268 -9.65 23.59 10.82
C TYR A 268 -10.85 24.40 11.34
N LEU A 269 -12.07 23.90 11.12
CA LEU A 269 -13.29 24.52 11.63
C LEU A 269 -13.30 24.58 13.16
N LEU A 270 -12.87 23.51 13.84
CA LEU A 270 -12.73 23.48 15.29
C LEU A 270 -11.74 24.54 15.80
N ALA A 271 -10.60 24.72 15.12
CA ALA A 271 -9.61 25.73 15.48
C ALA A 271 -10.16 27.16 15.30
N ARG A 272 -10.94 27.39 14.24
CA ARG A 272 -11.57 28.69 13.98
C ARG A 272 -12.61 29.03 15.04
N TYR A 273 -13.50 28.09 15.35
CA TYR A 273 -14.54 28.28 16.36
C TYR A 273 -13.95 28.63 17.74
N LYS A 274 -12.91 27.92 18.18
CA LYS A 274 -12.22 28.25 19.45
C LYS A 274 -11.59 29.64 19.47
N LYS A 275 -11.06 30.09 18.33
CA LYS A 275 -10.45 31.43 18.22
C LYS A 275 -11.51 32.53 18.33
N ASP A 276 -12.67 32.33 17.71
CA ASP A 276 -13.76 33.31 17.72
C ASP A 276 -14.42 33.38 19.12
N SER A 277 -14.63 32.24 19.78
CA SER A 277 -15.13 32.20 21.16
C SER A 277 -14.20 32.89 22.18
N ASN A 278 -12.87 32.80 22.01
CA ASN A 278 -11.91 33.52 22.85
C ASN A 278 -11.79 35.03 22.56
N ARG A 279 -12.42 35.53 21.48
CA ARG A 279 -12.46 36.96 21.17
C ARG A 279 -13.71 37.66 21.70
N GLU A 280 -14.76 36.89 22.02
CA GLU A 280 -16.02 37.37 22.58
C GLU A 280 -16.02 37.42 24.12
N VAL A 281 -14.95 36.91 24.76
CA VAL A 281 -14.70 36.95 26.22
C VAL A 281 -13.56 37.92 26.51
#